data_AF-A0A8J7SL97-F1
#
_entry.id   AF-A0A8J7SL97-F1
#
_cell.length_a   1.000
_cell.length_b   1.000
_cell.length_c   1.000
_cell.angle_alpha   90.00
_cell.angle_beta   90.00
_cell.angle_gamma   90.00
#
_symmetry.space_group_name_H-M   'P 1'
#
loop_
_entity.id
_entity.type
_entity.pdbx_description
1 polymer ?
#
loop_
_entity_poly.entity_id
_entity_poly.type
_entity_poly.pdbx_seq_one_letter_code
_entity_poly.pdbx_strand_id
1 'polypeptide(L)'
;MPTANKTSENDYQPSLFGNHLTSPLQYFEDQFYDLHTGIVGNHERPHKPVMLLAVMDLIELKVITNNLIPFSDQLRQRFTHYFDIVRKSNDSNTPINPFFYMRKENFWNHVATAGNQEIVKLLPKAPGIAQTRKLIAGASLDEKLWLCLQDNTSRAALRDVLISRYFPSKRNQLINNISARLPNVVNEDPVIYDSKGRSAGFRKVVVQVYEHQCAACGVRIRLPNGQTIVDAAHIIPFAETKNDHPCNGMALCKNHHWAMDRQLIAPTPDLRWVVNQELDDRQAGEKELIDLAGKRVIVPKEKAYHPNADALAWRHEQLLRA
;
A
#
# COMPACT_ATOMS: atom_id res chain seq x y z
N MET A 1 -30.65 -30.63 -63.76
CA MET A 1 -29.17 -30.65 -63.90
C MET A 1 -28.65 -29.25 -63.58
N PRO A 2 -27.49 -29.14 -62.91
CA PRO A 2 -27.10 -28.12 -61.91
C PRO A 2 -26.72 -26.77 -62.56
N THR A 3 -26.60 -25.62 -61.88
CA THR A 3 -25.63 -25.28 -60.81
C THR A 3 -26.00 -23.99 -60.05
N ALA A 4 -25.52 -23.91 -58.81
CA ALA A 4 -25.69 -22.84 -57.83
C ALA A 4 -24.66 -21.69 -57.92
N ASN A 5 -25.03 -20.48 -57.46
CA ASN A 5 -24.32 -19.59 -56.51
C ASN A 5 -25.06 -18.23 -56.43
N LYS A 6 -25.65 -17.85 -55.29
CA LYS A 6 -25.09 -17.18 -54.09
C LYS A 6 -25.07 -15.64 -54.16
N THR A 7 -25.90 -15.06 -53.28
CA THR A 7 -25.72 -13.86 -52.42
C THR A 7 -25.55 -12.46 -53.03
N SER A 8 -26.56 -11.60 -52.81
CA SER A 8 -26.41 -10.16 -52.52
C SER A 8 -27.62 -9.72 -51.68
N GLU A 9 -27.40 -9.45 -50.40
CA GLU A 9 -27.46 -8.09 -49.81
C GLU A 9 -28.89 -7.68 -49.46
N ASN A 10 -29.21 -7.99 -48.20
CA ASN A 10 -30.40 -7.54 -47.51
C ASN A 10 -30.14 -6.08 -47.10
N ASP A 11 -31.03 -5.18 -47.52
CA ASP A 11 -31.03 -3.76 -47.19
C ASP A 11 -30.93 -3.52 -45.68
N TYR A 12 -29.76 -3.08 -45.22
CA TYR A 12 -29.61 -2.43 -43.92
C TYR A 12 -29.44 -0.94 -44.15
N GLN A 13 -30.55 -0.21 -44.12
CA GLN A 13 -30.49 1.24 -43.93
C GLN A 13 -29.92 1.53 -42.54
N PRO A 14 -28.88 2.37 -42.39
CA PRO A 14 -28.42 2.80 -41.08
C PRO A 14 -29.55 3.62 -40.44
N SER A 15 -30.11 3.13 -39.34
CA SER A 15 -31.07 3.89 -38.56
C SER A 15 -30.39 5.11 -37.95
N LEU A 16 -31.00 6.24 -38.27
CA LEU A 16 -30.78 7.57 -37.73
C LEU A 16 -31.04 7.55 -36.22
N PHE A 17 -30.04 7.20 -35.40
CA PHE A 17 -30.07 7.46 -33.96
C PHE A 17 -29.16 8.63 -33.64
N GLY A 18 -29.81 9.68 -33.16
CA GLY A 18 -29.29 11.02 -32.99
C GLY A 18 -28.13 11.15 -32.02
N ASN A 19 -27.40 12.24 -32.23
CA ASN A 19 -26.48 12.86 -31.29
C ASN A 19 -27.13 13.05 -29.91
N HIS A 20 -27.03 12.07 -29.03
CA HIS A 20 -27.22 12.29 -27.60
C HIS A 20 -25.94 12.92 -27.06
N LEU A 21 -26.02 14.16 -26.59
CA LEU A 21 -24.97 14.77 -25.77
C LEU A 21 -24.89 13.97 -24.47
N THR A 22 -24.01 12.96 -24.42
CA THR A 22 -23.72 12.19 -23.20
C THR A 22 -23.27 13.16 -22.12
N SER A 23 -23.89 13.11 -20.93
CA SER A 23 -23.49 13.98 -19.81
C SER A 23 -22.02 13.70 -19.45
N PRO A 24 -21.27 14.70 -18.93
CA PRO A 24 -19.89 14.45 -18.50
C PRO A 24 -19.76 13.29 -17.53
N LEU A 25 -20.70 13.15 -16.59
CA LEU A 25 -20.73 12.04 -15.64
C LEU A 25 -20.86 10.69 -16.37
N GLN A 26 -21.87 10.54 -17.23
CA GLN A 26 -22.09 9.31 -17.99
C GLN A 26 -20.89 8.95 -18.86
N TYR A 27 -20.28 9.94 -19.51
CA TYR A 27 -19.06 9.74 -20.28
C TYR A 27 -17.93 9.16 -19.42
N PHE A 28 -17.70 9.69 -18.22
CA PHE A 28 -16.65 9.17 -17.33
C PHE A 28 -17.01 7.86 -16.63
N GLU A 29 -18.30 7.56 -16.43
CA GLU A 29 -18.74 6.22 -16.01
C GLU A 29 -18.34 5.18 -17.05
N ASP A 30 -18.57 5.45 -18.34
CA ASP A 30 -18.15 4.57 -19.43
C ASP A 30 -16.61 4.45 -19.48
N GLN A 31 -15.87 5.57 -19.40
CA GLN A 31 -14.40 5.52 -19.36
C GLN A 31 -13.85 4.76 -18.14
N PHE A 32 -14.52 4.82 -16.99
CA PHE A 32 -14.10 4.09 -15.79
C PHE A 32 -14.47 2.61 -15.87
N TYR A 33 -15.54 2.26 -16.57
CA TYR A 33 -15.89 0.87 -16.84
C TYR A 33 -14.84 0.20 -17.74
N ASP A 34 -14.32 0.92 -18.75
CA ASP A 34 -13.40 0.42 -19.78
C ASP A 34 -11.92 0.81 -19.57
N LEU A 35 -11.45 0.92 -18.32
CA LEU A 35 -10.04 1.24 -18.04
C LEU A 35 -9.09 0.22 -18.69
N HIS A 36 -7.99 0.73 -19.24
CA HIS A 36 -6.95 -0.12 -19.83
C HIS A 36 -6.12 -0.83 -18.75
N THR A 37 -6.67 -1.86 -18.11
CA THR A 37 -6.00 -2.65 -17.08
C THR A 37 -5.07 -3.70 -17.68
N GLY A 38 -4.03 -4.08 -16.92
CA GLY A 38 -3.19 -5.22 -17.33
C GLY A 38 -3.89 -6.53 -16.98
N ILE A 39 -3.88 -7.51 -17.88
CA ILE A 39 -4.51 -8.82 -17.66
C ILE A 39 -3.42 -9.85 -17.32
N VAL A 40 -3.64 -10.67 -16.30
CA VAL A 40 -2.79 -11.82 -15.96
C VAL A 40 -3.67 -13.07 -15.81
N GLY A 41 -3.55 -14.01 -16.74
CA GLY A 41 -4.46 -15.15 -16.81
C GLY A 41 -5.89 -14.66 -17.05
N ASN A 42 -6.81 -14.98 -16.13
CA ASN A 42 -8.21 -14.54 -16.18
C ASN A 42 -8.52 -13.40 -15.19
N HIS A 43 -7.50 -12.64 -14.77
CA HIS A 43 -7.62 -11.59 -13.76
C HIS A 43 -7.07 -10.26 -14.25
N GLU A 44 -7.90 -9.22 -14.17
CA GLU A 44 -7.50 -7.83 -14.39
C GLU A 44 -6.75 -7.27 -13.18
N ARG A 45 -5.60 -6.66 -13.42
CA ARG A 45 -4.78 -6.05 -12.36
C ARG A 45 -5.52 -4.88 -11.72
N PRO A 46 -5.58 -4.81 -10.37
CA PRO A 46 -6.39 -3.82 -9.66
C PRO A 46 -5.82 -2.40 -9.68
N HIS A 47 -4.59 -2.21 -10.18
CA HIS A 47 -3.79 -1.01 -9.95
C HIS A 47 -4.43 0.30 -10.42
N LYS A 48 -5.03 0.35 -11.61
CA LYS A 48 -5.64 1.59 -12.13
C LYS A 48 -6.93 1.97 -11.39
N PRO A 49 -7.91 1.06 -11.23
CA PRO A 49 -9.09 1.35 -10.41
C PRO A 49 -8.73 1.79 -8.99
N VAL A 50 -7.76 1.12 -8.35
CA VAL A 50 -7.29 1.49 -7.00
C VAL A 50 -6.66 2.88 -6.95
N MET A 51 -5.92 3.29 -8.00
CA MET A 51 -5.38 4.64 -8.07
C MET A 51 -6.48 5.70 -8.11
N LEU A 52 -7.53 5.48 -8.90
CA LEU A 52 -8.68 6.39 -8.96
C LEU A 52 -9.44 6.46 -7.64
N LEU A 53 -9.70 5.31 -6.99
CA LEU A 53 -10.29 5.28 -5.65
C LEU A 53 -9.48 6.09 -4.64
N ALA A 54 -8.14 5.97 -4.68
CA ALA A 54 -7.26 6.72 -3.80
C ALA A 54 -7.32 8.24 -4.08
N VAL A 55 -7.35 8.65 -5.35
CA VAL A 55 -7.49 10.07 -5.73
C VAL A 55 -8.83 10.64 -5.29
N MET A 56 -9.94 9.93 -5.53
CA MET A 56 -11.28 10.35 -5.12
C MET A 56 -11.36 10.65 -3.62
N ASP A 57 -10.76 9.80 -2.80
CA ASP A 57 -10.79 10.01 -1.35
C ASP A 57 -9.92 11.16 -0.91
N LEU A 58 -8.77 11.39 -1.54
CA LEU A 58 -7.94 12.54 -1.21
C LEU A 58 -8.60 13.85 -1.64
N ILE A 59 -9.42 13.85 -2.69
CA ILE A 59 -10.29 14.98 -3.04
C ILE A 59 -11.39 15.17 -2.00
N GLU A 60 -12.04 14.08 -1.57
CA GLU A 60 -13.10 14.09 -0.55
C GLU A 60 -12.59 14.60 0.80
N LEU A 61 -11.41 14.14 1.21
CA LEU A 61 -10.72 14.56 2.44
C LEU A 61 -10.06 15.94 2.33
N LYS A 62 -10.22 16.65 1.20
CA LYS A 62 -9.64 17.97 0.94
C LYS A 62 -8.11 18.03 1.06
N VAL A 63 -7.44 16.90 0.83
CA VAL A 63 -5.98 16.83 0.69
C VAL A 63 -5.56 17.30 -0.70
N ILE A 64 -6.31 16.90 -1.73
CA ILE A 64 -6.15 17.41 -3.10
C ILE A 64 -7.22 18.47 -3.30
N THR A 65 -6.81 19.73 -3.37
CA THR A 65 -7.72 20.89 -3.46
C THR A 65 -7.73 21.55 -4.83
N ASN A 66 -6.76 21.22 -5.68
CA ASN A 66 -6.62 21.70 -7.04
C ASN A 66 -6.40 20.54 -8.02
N ASN A 67 -6.59 20.79 -9.32
CA ASN A 67 -6.41 19.79 -10.38
C ASN A 67 -4.92 19.53 -10.69
N LEU A 68 -4.13 19.27 -9.64
CA LEU A 68 -2.75 18.85 -9.69
C LEU A 68 -2.54 17.81 -8.58
N ILE A 69 -2.48 16.56 -8.98
CA ILE A 69 -2.37 15.39 -8.11
C ILE A 69 -0.87 15.04 -7.98
N PRO A 70 -0.19 15.42 -6.89
CA PRO A 70 1.20 15.04 -6.70
C PRO A 70 1.33 13.52 -6.42
N PHE A 71 2.45 12.91 -6.81
CA PHE A 71 2.81 11.57 -6.35
C PHE A 71 3.34 11.58 -4.90
N SER A 72 2.46 12.03 -4.00
CA SER A 72 2.74 12.25 -2.57
C SER A 72 2.72 10.95 -1.79
N ASP A 73 3.25 11.00 -0.55
CA ASP A 73 3.16 9.86 0.35
C ASP A 73 1.72 9.56 0.79
N GLN A 74 0.86 10.58 0.91
CA GLN A 74 -0.57 10.40 1.17
C GLN A 74 -1.27 9.61 0.06
N LEU A 75 -0.97 9.90 -1.22
CA LEU A 75 -1.51 9.14 -2.35
C LEU A 75 -1.02 7.70 -2.33
N ARG A 76 0.26 7.47 -2.04
CA ARG A 76 0.85 6.12 -1.94
C ARG A 76 0.24 5.31 -0.80
N GLN A 77 0.04 5.93 0.36
CA GLN A 77 -0.57 5.30 1.52
C GLN A 77 -2.03 4.95 1.23
N ARG A 78 -2.79 5.89 0.64
CA ARG A 78 -4.19 5.65 0.30
C ARG A 78 -4.35 4.57 -0.77
N PHE A 79 -3.49 4.57 -1.78
CA PHE A 79 -3.39 3.50 -2.75
C PHE A 79 -3.12 2.15 -2.07
N THR A 80 -2.10 2.09 -1.21
CA THR A 80 -1.69 0.86 -0.52
C THR A 80 -2.83 0.27 0.31
N HIS A 81 -3.58 1.12 0.99
CA HIS A 81 -4.74 0.73 1.80
C HIS A 81 -5.78 -0.02 0.98
N TYR A 82 -6.20 0.53 -0.15
CA TYR A 82 -7.15 -0.13 -1.05
C TYR A 82 -6.56 -1.33 -1.76
N PHE A 83 -5.30 -1.22 -2.21
CA PHE A 83 -4.60 -2.29 -2.89
C PHE A 83 -4.56 -3.54 -2.02
N ASP A 84 -4.30 -3.40 -0.72
CA ASP A 84 -4.24 -4.51 0.23
C ASP A 84 -5.58 -5.25 0.43
N ILE A 85 -6.71 -4.60 0.11
CA ILE A 85 -8.05 -5.19 0.17
C ILE A 85 -8.31 -6.06 -1.06
N VAL A 86 -7.88 -5.60 -2.24
CA VAL A 86 -8.28 -6.16 -3.53
C VAL A 86 -7.20 -6.99 -4.22
N ARG A 87 -5.93 -6.86 -3.82
CA ARG A 87 -4.81 -7.57 -4.46
C ARG A 87 -5.00 -9.07 -4.43
N LYS A 88 -4.60 -9.74 -5.51
CA LYS A 88 -4.48 -11.20 -5.58
C LYS A 88 -3.01 -11.61 -5.45
N SER A 89 -2.74 -12.91 -5.33
CA SER A 89 -1.44 -13.47 -4.90
C SER A 89 -0.22 -13.03 -5.72
N ASN A 90 -0.39 -12.67 -6.99
CA ASN A 90 0.68 -12.21 -7.87
C ASN A 90 0.71 -10.68 -8.10
N ASP A 91 -0.13 -9.92 -7.39
CA ASP A 91 -0.20 -8.46 -7.52
C ASP A 91 0.78 -7.77 -6.56
N SER A 92 1.79 -7.12 -7.12
CA SER A 92 2.77 -6.33 -6.36
C SER A 92 2.28 -4.91 -6.14
N ASN A 93 2.40 -4.42 -4.90
CA ASN A 93 2.06 -3.05 -4.53
C ASN A 93 3.08 -2.07 -5.15
N THR A 94 2.71 -1.50 -6.29
CA THR A 94 3.58 -0.66 -7.12
C THR A 94 2.84 0.61 -7.56
N PRO A 95 2.50 1.53 -6.63
CA PRO A 95 1.64 2.69 -6.90
C PRO A 95 2.18 3.62 -7.99
N ILE A 96 3.49 3.61 -8.23
CA ILE A 96 4.09 4.42 -9.29
C ILE A 96 3.68 3.97 -10.69
N ASN A 97 3.43 2.67 -10.87
CA ASN A 97 3.06 2.10 -12.16
C ASN A 97 1.70 2.62 -12.64
N PRO A 98 0.58 2.47 -11.89
CA PRO A 98 -0.68 3.06 -12.32
C PRO A 98 -0.58 4.58 -12.40
N PHE A 99 0.07 5.28 -11.45
CA PHE A 99 0.24 6.74 -11.55
C PHE A 99 0.84 7.15 -12.91
N PHE A 100 1.89 6.47 -13.36
CA PHE A 100 2.53 6.75 -14.64
C PHE A 100 1.71 6.30 -15.85
N TYR A 101 1.24 5.04 -15.86
CA TYR A 101 0.55 4.43 -17.02
C TYR A 101 -0.91 4.84 -17.17
N MET A 102 -1.49 5.58 -16.22
CA MET A 102 -2.77 6.26 -16.40
C MET A 102 -2.72 7.27 -17.55
N ARG A 103 -1.54 7.70 -18.04
CA ARG A 103 -1.39 8.49 -19.27
C ARG A 103 -1.99 7.88 -20.55
N LYS A 104 -2.36 6.59 -20.51
CA LYS A 104 -3.09 5.92 -21.60
C LYS A 104 -4.59 6.25 -21.58
N GLU A 105 -5.10 6.66 -20.43
CA GLU A 105 -6.47 7.17 -20.31
C GLU A 105 -6.46 8.64 -20.74
N ASN A 106 -7.44 9.03 -21.54
CA ASN A 106 -7.59 10.39 -22.09
C ASN A 106 -7.78 11.47 -21.01
N PHE A 107 -8.23 11.08 -19.81
CA PHE A 107 -8.54 11.99 -18.73
C PHE A 107 -7.39 12.20 -17.74
N TRP A 108 -6.19 11.66 -17.98
CA TRP A 108 -5.05 11.74 -17.06
C TRP A 108 -3.79 12.25 -17.76
N ASN A 109 -3.32 13.44 -17.38
CA ASN A 109 -2.20 14.13 -18.02
C ASN A 109 -1.08 14.40 -17.02
N HIS A 110 0.17 14.06 -17.38
CA HIS A 110 1.33 14.37 -16.52
C HIS A 110 1.74 15.83 -16.66
N VAL A 111 1.86 16.52 -15.54
CA VAL A 111 2.41 17.87 -15.44
C VAL A 111 3.89 17.75 -15.12
N ALA A 112 4.75 18.05 -16.09
CA ALA A 112 6.20 18.02 -15.90
C ALA A 112 6.67 19.17 -14.99
N THR A 113 7.76 18.96 -14.27
CA THR A 113 8.50 20.06 -13.63
C THR A 113 9.16 20.94 -14.70
N ALA A 114 9.48 22.19 -14.35
CA ALA A 114 10.04 23.16 -15.30
C ALA A 114 11.29 22.60 -16.03
N GLY A 115 11.26 22.64 -17.36
CA GLY A 115 12.35 22.16 -18.23
C GLY A 115 12.32 20.67 -18.56
N ASN A 116 11.38 19.89 -18.01
CA ASN A 116 11.32 18.43 -18.21
C ASN A 116 10.16 17.96 -19.12
N GLN A 117 9.47 18.86 -19.81
CA GLN A 117 8.27 18.54 -20.60
C GLN A 117 8.53 17.45 -21.65
N GLU A 118 9.56 17.62 -22.47
CA GLU A 118 9.90 16.66 -23.52
C GLU A 118 10.43 15.34 -22.95
N ILE A 119 11.19 15.41 -21.86
CA ILE A 119 11.67 14.21 -21.15
C ILE A 119 10.50 13.37 -20.67
N VAL A 120 9.51 13.99 -20.00
CA VAL A 120 8.34 13.29 -19.45
C VAL A 120 7.50 12.65 -20.55
N LYS A 121 7.29 13.35 -21.67
CA LYS A 121 6.56 12.80 -22.83
C LYS A 121 7.23 11.55 -23.39
N LEU A 122 8.55 11.55 -23.50
CA LEU A 122 9.33 10.48 -24.12
C LEU A 122 9.66 9.30 -23.19
N LEU A 123 9.31 9.37 -21.90
CA LEU A 123 9.59 8.26 -20.96
C LEU A 123 8.94 6.95 -21.45
N PRO A 124 9.72 5.87 -21.67
CA PRO A 124 9.18 4.61 -22.18
C PRO A 124 8.47 3.79 -21.09
N LYS A 125 8.89 3.96 -19.84
CA LYS A 125 8.38 3.22 -18.67
C LYS A 125 8.31 4.12 -17.44
N ALA A 126 7.57 3.65 -16.44
CA ALA A 126 7.48 4.33 -15.15
C ALA A 126 8.88 4.52 -14.53
N PRO A 127 9.30 5.76 -14.22
CA PRO A 127 10.56 6.01 -13.53
C PRO A 127 10.47 5.57 -12.06
N GLY A 128 11.64 5.45 -11.41
CA GLY A 128 11.69 5.24 -9.97
C GLY A 128 11.14 6.44 -9.19
N ILE A 129 10.67 6.22 -7.96
CA ILE A 129 9.96 7.25 -7.16
C ILE A 129 10.70 8.59 -7.09
N ALA A 130 12.00 8.58 -6.81
CA ALA A 130 12.81 9.81 -6.70
C ALA A 130 12.86 10.56 -8.04
N GLN A 131 13.00 9.83 -9.14
CA GLN A 131 13.03 10.40 -10.48
C GLN A 131 11.64 10.91 -10.90
N THR A 132 10.56 10.21 -10.57
CA THR A 132 9.19 10.69 -10.76
C THR A 132 8.99 12.04 -10.08
N ARG A 133 9.34 12.15 -8.80
CA ARG A 133 9.18 13.41 -8.03
C ARG A 133 10.03 14.55 -8.59
N LYS A 134 11.17 14.24 -9.23
CA LYS A 134 12.02 15.22 -9.89
C LYS A 134 11.45 15.69 -11.23
N LEU A 135 10.91 14.78 -12.03
CA LEU A 135 10.51 15.04 -13.42
C LEU A 135 9.03 15.44 -13.56
N ILE A 136 8.16 14.93 -12.71
CA ILE A 136 6.70 15.05 -12.80
C ILE A 136 6.21 15.75 -11.52
N ALA A 137 5.71 16.98 -11.66
CA ALA A 137 5.13 17.76 -10.58
C ALA A 137 3.85 17.10 -10.05
N GLY A 138 3.07 16.48 -10.94
CA GLY A 138 1.86 15.76 -10.61
C GLY A 138 1.12 15.31 -11.87
N ALA A 139 -0.13 14.87 -11.68
CA ALA A 139 -1.05 14.60 -12.77
C ALA A 139 -2.25 15.55 -12.69
N SER A 140 -2.72 16.06 -13.82
CA SER A 140 -3.98 16.78 -13.93
C SER A 140 -5.02 15.88 -14.59
N LEU A 141 -6.24 15.92 -14.07
CA LEU A 141 -7.39 15.26 -14.70
C LEU A 141 -7.95 16.13 -15.83
N ASP A 142 -8.70 15.52 -16.75
CA ASP A 142 -9.61 16.27 -17.62
C ASP A 142 -10.48 17.23 -16.79
N GLU A 143 -10.73 18.43 -17.31
CA GLU A 143 -11.43 19.49 -16.58
C GLU A 143 -12.85 19.07 -16.18
N LYS A 144 -13.58 18.40 -17.07
CA LYS A 144 -14.94 17.93 -16.80
C LYS A 144 -14.91 16.82 -15.74
N LEU A 145 -13.93 15.92 -15.79
CA LEU A 145 -13.76 14.89 -14.75
C LEU A 145 -13.44 15.54 -13.40
N TRP A 146 -12.53 16.51 -13.38
CA TRP A 146 -12.18 17.24 -12.15
C TRP A 146 -13.42 17.86 -11.50
N LEU A 147 -14.28 18.51 -12.31
CA LEU A 147 -15.55 19.09 -11.83
C LEU A 147 -16.50 18.01 -11.30
N CYS A 148 -16.67 16.89 -12.00
CA CYS A 148 -17.46 15.76 -11.52
C CYS A 148 -16.94 15.23 -10.17
N LEU A 149 -15.62 15.16 -9.97
CA LEU A 149 -15.06 14.66 -8.71
C LEU A 149 -15.19 15.65 -7.54
N GLN A 150 -15.45 16.94 -7.78
CA GLN A 150 -15.77 17.89 -6.71
C GLN A 150 -17.18 17.68 -6.14
N ASP A 151 -18.13 17.29 -7.00
CA ASP A 151 -19.50 16.98 -6.59
C ASP A 151 -19.57 15.63 -5.87
N ASN A 152 -20.23 15.60 -4.70
CA ASN A 152 -20.29 14.40 -3.86
C ASN A 152 -21.08 13.27 -4.55
N THR A 153 -22.16 13.60 -5.24
CA THR A 153 -23.04 12.63 -5.91
C THR A 153 -22.32 12.00 -7.10
N SER A 154 -21.75 12.83 -7.97
CA SER A 154 -20.98 12.41 -9.14
C SER A 154 -19.75 11.59 -8.74
N ARG A 155 -19.01 12.02 -7.71
CA ARG A 155 -17.88 11.24 -7.16
C ARG A 155 -18.33 9.88 -6.61
N ALA A 156 -19.47 9.81 -5.92
CA ALA A 156 -20.02 8.56 -5.41
C ALA A 156 -20.44 7.61 -6.54
N ALA A 157 -21.06 8.11 -7.60
CA ALA A 157 -21.45 7.33 -8.77
C ALA A 157 -20.24 6.74 -9.50
N LEU A 158 -19.24 7.57 -9.81
CA LEU A 158 -17.98 7.12 -10.43
C LEU A 158 -17.24 6.10 -9.56
N ARG A 159 -17.26 6.27 -8.23
CA ARG A 159 -16.71 5.31 -7.28
C ARG A 159 -17.45 3.97 -7.35
N ASP A 160 -18.78 4.01 -7.45
CA ASP A 160 -19.61 2.81 -7.55
C ASP A 160 -19.27 2.00 -8.80
N VAL A 161 -19.10 2.66 -9.95
CA VAL A 161 -18.68 2.01 -11.20
C VAL A 161 -17.39 1.22 -11.00
N LEU A 162 -16.35 1.85 -10.42
CA LEU A 162 -15.07 1.19 -10.17
C LEU A 162 -15.22 -0.03 -9.24
N ILE A 163 -15.98 0.10 -8.15
CA ILE A 163 -16.14 -0.98 -7.18
C ILE A 163 -16.97 -2.12 -7.76
N SER A 164 -18.09 -1.82 -8.42
CA SER A 164 -19.02 -2.80 -8.97
C SER A 164 -18.40 -3.59 -10.13
N ARG A 165 -17.64 -2.92 -11.01
CA ARG A 165 -17.01 -3.57 -12.17
C ARG A 165 -15.76 -4.38 -11.82
N TYR A 166 -14.87 -3.82 -11.01
CA TYR A 166 -13.56 -4.43 -10.77
C TYR A 166 -13.49 -5.23 -9.47
N PHE A 167 -14.30 -4.88 -8.47
CA PHE A 167 -14.20 -5.43 -7.11
C PHE A 167 -15.54 -5.87 -6.49
N PRO A 168 -16.43 -6.56 -7.22
CA PRO A 168 -17.77 -6.89 -6.71
C PRO A 168 -17.72 -7.71 -5.42
N SER A 169 -16.78 -8.65 -5.29
CA SER A 169 -16.62 -9.49 -4.09
C SER A 169 -16.00 -8.76 -2.89
N LYS A 170 -15.45 -7.56 -3.09
CA LYS A 170 -14.83 -6.72 -2.05
C LYS A 170 -15.59 -5.43 -1.78
N ARG A 171 -16.78 -5.26 -2.38
CA ARG A 171 -17.61 -4.05 -2.30
C ARG A 171 -17.76 -3.51 -0.89
N ASN A 172 -18.26 -4.33 0.05
CA ASN A 172 -18.47 -3.89 1.43
C ASN A 172 -17.17 -3.49 2.14
N GLN A 173 -16.07 -4.21 1.88
CA GLN A 173 -14.76 -3.86 2.45
C GLN A 173 -14.27 -2.52 1.91
N LEU A 174 -14.44 -2.24 0.62
CA LEU A 174 -14.04 -0.98 0.02
C LEU A 174 -14.91 0.19 0.52
N ILE A 175 -16.23 0.02 0.53
CA ILE A 175 -17.18 1.05 0.99
C ILE A 175 -16.92 1.44 2.45
N ASN A 176 -16.71 0.46 3.33
CA ASN A 176 -16.39 0.72 4.74
C ASN A 176 -15.08 1.47 4.95
N ASN A 177 -14.22 1.51 3.92
CA ASN A 177 -12.93 2.16 3.98
C ASN A 177 -12.90 3.54 3.34
N ILE A 178 -13.92 3.98 2.58
CA ILE A 178 -13.98 5.29 1.86
C ILE A 178 -13.63 6.48 2.76
N SER A 179 -14.16 6.50 3.98
CA SER A 179 -13.96 7.59 4.94
C SER A 179 -13.20 7.13 6.19
N ALA A 180 -12.62 5.93 6.18
CA ALA A 180 -11.70 5.53 7.24
C ALA A 180 -10.54 6.53 7.23
N ARG A 181 -10.48 7.37 8.27
CA ARG A 181 -9.45 8.42 8.44
C ARG A 181 -8.12 7.82 8.06
N LEU A 182 -7.41 8.46 7.14
CA LEU A 182 -5.96 8.27 7.04
C LEU A 182 -5.43 8.37 8.47
N PRO A 183 -4.62 7.41 8.97
CA PRO A 183 -4.04 7.53 10.30
C PRO A 183 -3.43 8.94 10.42
N ASN A 184 -3.91 9.67 11.42
CA ASN A 184 -3.82 11.12 11.60
C ASN A 184 -2.59 11.78 10.95
N VAL A 185 -2.83 12.70 10.01
CA VAL A 185 -1.92 13.82 9.75
C VAL A 185 -2.16 14.80 10.89
N VAL A 186 -1.36 14.70 11.95
CA VAL A 186 -1.17 15.79 12.90
C VAL A 186 -0.01 16.62 12.35
N ASN A 187 -0.20 17.92 12.21
CA ASN A 187 0.89 18.86 12.02
C ASN A 187 1.81 18.78 13.24
N GLU A 188 2.97 18.16 13.08
CA GLU A 188 4.11 18.34 13.96
C GLU A 188 5.35 18.55 13.08
N ASP A 189 6.21 19.44 13.54
CA ASP A 189 7.50 19.87 12.99
C ASP A 189 8.36 18.73 12.39
N PRO A 190 9.32 19.03 11.49
CA PRO A 190 9.86 18.07 10.54
C PRO A 190 10.60 16.93 11.25
N VAL A 191 9.90 15.82 11.46
CA VAL A 191 10.52 14.56 11.79
C VAL A 191 11.26 14.08 10.54
N ILE A 192 12.58 14.04 10.64
CA ILE A 192 13.46 13.42 9.64
C ILE A 192 13.08 11.94 9.56
N TYR A 193 12.14 11.61 8.69
CA TYR A 193 11.85 10.23 8.33
C TYR A 193 12.88 9.78 7.32
N ASP A 194 13.86 9.03 7.82
CA ASP A 194 14.75 8.26 6.96
C ASP A 194 13.91 7.40 6.00
N SER A 195 14.35 7.52 4.75
CA SER A 195 13.91 6.83 3.56
C SER A 195 13.76 5.31 3.75
N LYS A 196 12.57 4.77 3.40
CA LYS A 196 12.36 3.58 2.51
C LYS A 196 11.00 2.94 2.78
N GLY A 197 10.04 3.24 1.90
CA GLY A 197 8.74 2.58 1.86
C GLY A 197 8.77 1.15 1.29
N ARG A 198 9.34 0.20 2.04
CA ARG A 198 9.24 -1.25 1.78
C ARG A 198 8.77 -2.09 3.00
N SER A 199 8.48 -1.44 4.14
CA SER A 199 8.17 -2.06 5.44
C SER A 199 6.72 -2.50 5.67
N ALA A 200 5.75 -2.12 4.81
CA ALA A 200 4.33 -2.38 5.09
C ALA A 200 3.94 -3.87 5.03
N GLY A 201 4.47 -4.62 4.04
CA GLY A 201 4.19 -6.05 3.86
C GLY A 201 4.84 -6.92 4.92
N PHE A 202 6.13 -6.68 5.19
CA PHE A 202 6.89 -7.30 6.28
C PHE A 202 6.15 -7.12 7.61
N ARG A 203 5.79 -5.86 7.93
CA ARG A 203 5.08 -5.55 9.17
C ARG A 203 3.75 -6.30 9.28
N LYS A 204 2.95 -6.30 8.22
CA LYS A 204 1.65 -6.97 8.21
C LYS A 204 1.77 -8.47 8.47
N VAL A 205 2.68 -9.15 7.77
CA VAL A 205 2.87 -10.60 7.93
C VAL A 205 3.39 -10.94 9.31
N VAL A 206 4.46 -10.27 9.77
CA VAL A 206 5.06 -10.53 11.09
C VAL A 206 4.05 -10.30 12.21
N VAL A 207 3.34 -9.17 12.21
CA VAL A 207 2.32 -8.90 13.25
C VAL A 207 1.19 -9.93 13.21
N GLN A 208 0.79 -10.43 12.03
CA GLN A 208 -0.27 -11.42 11.89
C GLN A 208 0.15 -12.82 12.35
N VAL A 209 1.35 -13.31 11.98
CA VAL A 209 1.81 -14.67 12.34
C VAL A 209 2.12 -14.78 13.85
N TYR A 210 2.44 -13.66 14.49
CA TYR A 210 2.52 -13.52 15.95
C TYR A 210 1.17 -13.16 16.60
N GLU A 211 0.08 -13.15 15.83
CA GLU A 211 -1.28 -12.86 16.28
C GLU A 211 -1.44 -11.56 17.09
N HIS A 212 -0.69 -10.52 16.75
CA HIS A 212 -0.67 -9.24 17.48
C HIS A 212 -0.12 -9.34 18.92
N GLN A 213 0.67 -10.38 19.22
CA GLN A 213 1.28 -10.63 20.52
C GLN A 213 2.77 -10.31 20.52
N CYS A 214 3.25 -9.68 21.59
CA CYS A 214 4.67 -9.41 21.78
C CYS A 214 5.43 -10.72 22.03
N ALA A 215 6.46 -10.99 21.24
CA ALA A 215 7.31 -12.16 21.34
C ALA A 215 8.12 -12.22 22.66
N ALA A 216 8.29 -11.07 23.31
CA ALA A 216 9.05 -10.91 24.54
C ALA A 216 8.19 -11.11 25.79
N CYS A 217 7.23 -10.22 26.02
CA CYS A 217 6.41 -10.20 27.23
C CYS A 217 5.00 -10.80 27.07
N GLY A 218 4.60 -11.16 25.86
CA GLY A 218 3.27 -11.73 25.61
C GLY A 218 2.12 -10.72 25.62
N VAL A 219 2.38 -9.42 25.81
CA VAL A 219 1.32 -8.40 25.73
C VAL A 219 0.62 -8.46 24.37
N ARG A 220 -0.70 -8.49 24.39
CA ARG A 220 -1.55 -8.59 23.20
C ARG A 220 -2.71 -7.63 23.35
N ILE A 221 -2.55 -6.44 22.78
CA ILE A 221 -3.60 -5.43 22.73
C ILE A 221 -3.88 -5.13 21.27
N ARG A 222 -5.15 -5.28 20.91
CA ARG A 222 -5.67 -4.95 19.59
C ARG A 222 -6.91 -4.11 19.77
N LEU A 223 -6.88 -2.92 19.20
CA LEU A 223 -8.03 -2.02 19.21
C LEU A 223 -9.00 -2.42 18.09
N PRO A 224 -10.30 -2.09 18.23
CA PRO A 224 -11.30 -2.38 17.20
C PRO A 224 -10.96 -1.78 15.82
N ASN A 225 -10.19 -0.69 15.78
CA ASN A 225 -9.69 -0.05 14.56
C ASN A 225 -8.51 -0.79 13.90
N GLY A 226 -8.11 -1.96 14.41
CA GLY A 226 -7.03 -2.79 13.88
C GLY A 226 -5.63 -2.40 14.34
N GLN A 227 -5.47 -1.30 15.09
CA GLN A 227 -4.20 -0.96 15.72
C GLN A 227 -3.82 -2.01 16.75
N THR A 228 -2.52 -2.19 16.95
CA THR A 228 -2.00 -3.10 17.94
C THR A 228 -0.80 -2.50 18.65
N ILE A 229 -0.56 -2.94 19.88
CA ILE A 229 0.56 -2.51 20.70
C ILE A 229 1.93 -2.97 20.17
N VAL A 230 1.94 -3.93 19.24
CA VAL A 230 3.17 -4.49 18.66
C VAL A 230 3.49 -3.93 17.28
N ASP A 231 4.78 -3.82 16.99
CA ASP A 231 5.33 -3.62 15.66
C ASP A 231 6.17 -4.82 15.22
N ALA A 232 6.47 -4.89 13.93
CA ALA A 232 7.44 -5.84 13.44
C ALA A 232 8.84 -5.24 13.56
N ALA A 233 9.65 -5.86 14.41
CA ALA A 233 11.06 -5.57 14.55
C ALA A 233 11.85 -6.56 13.68
N HIS A 234 12.86 -6.07 12.95
CA HIS A 234 13.79 -6.94 12.26
C HIS A 234 14.78 -7.54 13.25
N ILE A 235 15.06 -8.84 13.16
CA ILE A 235 16.09 -9.50 13.97
C ILE A 235 17.48 -9.08 13.49
N ILE A 236 17.73 -9.10 12.18
CA ILE A 236 18.86 -8.40 11.57
C ILE A 236 18.32 -7.12 10.91
N PRO A 237 18.78 -5.91 11.29
CA PRO A 237 18.27 -4.66 10.73
C PRO A 237 18.25 -4.68 9.20
N PHE A 238 17.18 -4.14 8.60
CA PHE A 238 17.04 -4.08 7.15
C PHE A 238 18.19 -3.31 6.48
N ALA A 239 18.84 -2.38 7.20
CA ALA A 239 20.02 -1.67 6.74
C ALA A 239 21.17 -2.63 6.36
N GLU A 240 21.34 -3.72 7.11
CA GLU A 240 22.44 -4.67 6.94
C GLU A 240 22.20 -5.65 5.78
N THR A 241 21.02 -6.28 5.74
CA THR A 241 20.79 -7.44 4.86
C THR A 241 19.75 -7.20 3.77
N LYS A 242 18.97 -6.11 3.86
CA LYS A 242 17.81 -5.85 2.99
C LYS A 242 16.78 -7.01 2.99
N ASN A 243 16.73 -7.78 4.07
CA ASN A 243 15.90 -8.98 4.20
C ASN A 243 14.57 -8.68 4.92
N ASP A 244 13.49 -8.63 4.15
CA ASP A 244 12.10 -8.48 4.63
C ASP A 244 11.35 -9.83 4.72
N HIS A 245 12.07 -10.96 4.79
CA HIS A 245 11.44 -12.27 5.02
C HIS A 245 10.83 -12.31 6.44
N PRO A 246 9.61 -12.84 6.64
CA PRO A 246 8.99 -12.90 7.96
C PRO A 246 9.82 -13.63 9.03
N CYS A 247 10.65 -14.60 8.64
CA CYS A 247 11.60 -15.28 9.54
C CYS A 247 12.76 -14.40 10.04
N ASN A 248 12.95 -13.21 9.46
CA ASN A 248 13.83 -12.16 9.98
C ASN A 248 13.03 -11.14 10.83
N GLY A 249 11.79 -11.45 11.20
CA GLY A 249 10.90 -10.54 11.91
C GLY A 249 10.34 -11.13 13.19
N MET A 250 10.15 -10.26 14.18
CA MET A 250 9.47 -10.58 15.43
C MET A 250 8.47 -9.47 15.76
N ALA A 251 7.29 -9.84 16.28
CA ALA A 251 6.35 -8.84 16.78
C ALA A 251 6.76 -8.43 18.20
N LEU A 252 7.08 -7.15 18.43
CA LEU A 252 7.49 -6.63 19.73
C LEU A 252 6.67 -5.40 20.10
N CYS A 253 6.32 -5.24 21.38
CA CYS A 253 5.74 -3.99 21.86
C CYS A 253 6.80 -2.87 21.83
N LYS A 254 6.35 -1.61 21.93
CA LYS A 254 7.22 -0.43 21.80
C LYS A 254 8.47 -0.50 22.68
N ASN A 255 8.32 -0.88 23.96
CA ASN A 255 9.44 -0.98 24.89
C ASN A 255 10.46 -2.04 24.46
N HIS A 256 10.01 -3.26 24.15
CA HIS A 256 10.91 -4.35 23.75
C HIS A 256 11.52 -4.14 22.37
N HIS A 257 10.79 -3.52 21.44
CA HIS A 257 11.33 -3.14 20.13
C HIS A 257 12.51 -2.19 20.32
N TRP A 258 12.29 -1.10 21.06
CA TRP A 258 13.34 -0.13 21.37
C TRP A 258 14.52 -0.76 22.11
N ALA A 259 14.25 -1.60 23.12
CA ALA A 259 15.29 -2.28 23.89
C ALA A 259 16.14 -3.21 23.01
N MET A 260 15.52 -3.93 22.07
CA MET A 260 16.25 -4.82 21.16
C MET A 260 17.14 -4.03 20.19
N ASP A 261 16.65 -2.92 19.66
CA ASP A 261 17.41 -2.05 18.74
C ASP A 261 18.56 -1.32 19.42
N ARG A 262 18.45 -1.08 20.73
CA ARG A 262 19.52 -0.51 21.57
C ARG A 262 20.43 -1.56 22.19
N GLN A 263 20.36 -2.82 21.77
CA GLN A 263 21.20 -3.89 22.29
C GLN A 263 21.09 -3.99 23.82
N LEU A 264 19.88 -3.86 24.37
CA LEU A 264 19.58 -4.10 25.78
C LEU A 264 19.04 -5.51 26.01
N ILE A 265 18.40 -6.08 24.98
CA ILE A 265 17.89 -7.45 24.98
C ILE A 265 18.18 -8.10 23.63
N ALA A 266 18.35 -9.43 23.62
CA ALA A 266 18.43 -10.20 22.38
C ALA A 266 17.78 -11.58 22.54
N PRO A 267 17.10 -12.09 21.50
CA PRO A 267 16.70 -13.49 21.45
C PRO A 267 17.88 -14.36 20.97
N THR A 268 18.01 -15.55 21.53
CA THR A 268 19.07 -16.52 21.22
C THR A 268 18.56 -17.65 20.30
N PRO A 269 19.46 -18.40 19.63
CA PRO A 269 19.08 -19.54 18.79
C PRO A 269 18.28 -20.64 19.52
N ASP A 270 18.46 -20.80 20.83
CA ASP A 270 17.66 -21.71 21.67
C ASP A 270 16.30 -21.10 22.10
N LEU A 271 15.91 -19.99 21.48
CA LEU A 271 14.65 -19.28 21.70
C LEU A 271 14.48 -18.81 23.15
N ARG A 272 15.54 -18.24 23.72
CA ARG A 272 15.50 -17.57 25.02
C ARG A 272 15.90 -16.11 24.89
N TRP A 273 15.45 -15.29 25.83
CA TRP A 273 15.88 -13.90 25.93
C TRP A 273 17.14 -13.80 26.79
N VAL A 274 18.10 -13.03 26.32
CA VAL A 274 19.24 -12.55 27.09
C VAL A 274 19.16 -11.03 27.20
N VAL A 275 19.77 -10.50 28.25
CA VAL A 275 19.65 -9.09 28.65
C VAL A 275 21.05 -8.55 28.90
N ASN A 276 21.28 -7.29 28.56
CA ASN A 276 22.52 -6.60 28.85
C ASN A 276 22.73 -6.49 30.38
N GLN A 277 23.93 -6.79 30.86
CA GLN A 277 24.28 -6.78 32.28
C GLN A 277 24.44 -5.37 32.86
N GLU A 278 24.49 -4.34 32.02
CA GLU A 278 24.58 -2.95 32.46
C GLU A 278 23.26 -2.38 33.00
N LEU A 279 22.15 -3.12 32.89
CA LEU A 279 20.86 -2.70 33.45
C LEU A 279 20.84 -2.79 34.99
N ASP A 280 20.20 -1.80 35.63
CA ASP A 280 20.06 -1.62 37.07
C ASP A 280 18.66 -2.03 37.56
N ASP A 281 18.60 -3.10 38.36
CA ASP A 281 17.35 -3.68 38.87
C ASP A 281 16.58 -2.80 39.87
N ARG A 282 17.21 -1.72 40.36
CA ARG A 282 16.58 -0.73 41.23
C ARG A 282 15.67 0.21 40.46
N GLN A 283 15.87 0.35 39.15
CA GLN A 283 15.00 1.14 38.28
C GLN A 283 13.85 0.27 37.75
N ALA A 284 12.61 0.65 38.03
CA ALA A 284 11.43 -0.16 37.71
C ALA A 284 11.32 -0.51 36.21
N GLY A 285 11.67 0.41 35.30
CA GLY A 285 11.65 0.16 33.85
C GLY A 285 12.73 -0.80 33.37
N GLU A 286 13.89 -0.82 34.02
CA GLU A 286 14.99 -1.73 33.68
C GLU A 286 14.76 -3.12 34.28
N LYS A 287 14.15 -3.18 35.47
CA LYS A 287 13.71 -4.43 36.10
C LYS A 287 12.83 -5.28 35.18
N GLU A 288 11.88 -4.67 34.47
CA GLU A 288 11.01 -5.38 33.53
C GLU A 288 11.80 -6.05 32.39
N LEU A 289 12.90 -5.43 31.94
CA LEU A 289 13.80 -5.99 30.94
C LEU A 289 14.71 -7.06 31.54
N ILE A 290 15.22 -6.87 32.75
CA ILE A 290 16.02 -7.88 33.48
C ILE A 290 15.20 -9.15 33.70
N ASP A 291 13.93 -9.01 34.05
CA ASP A 291 13.00 -10.13 34.24
C ASP A 291 12.76 -10.94 32.95
N LEU A 292 13.18 -10.46 31.77
CA LEU A 292 13.15 -11.25 30.54
C LEU A 292 14.25 -12.31 30.48
N ALA A 293 15.34 -12.16 31.23
CA ALA A 293 16.47 -13.07 31.16
C ALA A 293 16.05 -14.54 31.33
N GLY A 294 16.42 -15.39 30.38
CA GLY A 294 16.13 -16.82 30.35
C GLY A 294 14.69 -17.19 29.98
N LYS A 295 13.75 -16.22 29.87
CA LYS A 295 12.38 -16.49 29.43
C LYS A 295 12.37 -16.95 27.97
N ARG A 296 11.41 -17.82 27.63
CA ARG A 296 11.24 -18.31 26.26
C ARG A 296 10.73 -17.21 25.35
N VAL A 297 11.28 -17.14 24.15
CA VAL A 297 10.74 -16.37 23.03
C VAL A 297 9.43 -17.00 22.61
N ILE A 298 8.36 -16.21 22.58
CA ILE A 298 7.08 -16.64 21.99
C ILE A 298 7.26 -16.61 20.48
N VAL A 299 7.02 -17.74 19.81
CA VAL A 299 7.18 -17.90 18.35
C VAL A 299 5.82 -18.12 17.67
N PRO A 300 5.71 -17.90 16.35
CA PRO A 300 4.50 -18.18 15.60
C PRO A 300 4.07 -19.65 15.70
N LYS A 301 2.77 -19.90 15.57
CA LYS A 301 2.21 -21.27 15.57
C LYS A 301 2.75 -22.10 14.41
N GLU A 302 2.89 -21.48 13.24
CA GLU A 302 3.40 -22.11 12.04
C GLU A 302 4.93 -22.08 12.02
N LYS A 303 5.56 -23.26 11.97
CA LYS A 303 7.03 -23.41 11.92
C LYS A 303 7.68 -22.67 10.75
N ALA A 304 6.96 -22.53 9.63
CA ALA A 304 7.44 -21.83 8.44
C ALA A 304 7.75 -20.34 8.69
N TYR A 305 7.23 -19.75 9.78
CA TYR A 305 7.49 -18.37 10.18
C TYR A 305 8.35 -18.26 11.44
N HIS A 306 8.95 -19.35 11.90
CA HIS A 306 9.87 -19.28 13.03
C HIS A 306 11.08 -18.40 12.67
N PRO A 307 11.58 -17.60 13.63
CA PRO A 307 12.82 -16.86 13.48
C PRO A 307 13.96 -17.75 12.98
N ASN A 308 14.74 -17.26 12.01
CA ASN A 308 15.91 -17.98 11.53
C ASN A 308 16.97 -18.04 12.64
N ALA A 309 17.49 -19.23 12.94
CA ALA A 309 18.55 -19.45 13.91
C ALA A 309 19.80 -18.59 13.65
N ASP A 310 20.19 -18.38 12.39
CA ASP A 310 21.33 -17.55 12.02
C ASP A 310 21.08 -16.07 12.35
N ALA A 311 19.84 -15.60 12.16
CA ALA A 311 19.46 -14.24 12.51
C ALA A 311 19.47 -14.02 14.02
N LEU A 312 18.98 -15.01 14.78
CA LEU A 312 19.04 -15.01 16.24
C LEU A 312 20.49 -15.01 16.74
N ALA A 313 21.35 -15.84 16.16
CA ALA A 313 22.77 -15.90 16.50
C ALA A 313 23.45 -14.54 16.25
N TRP A 314 23.18 -13.92 15.10
CA TRP A 314 23.69 -12.59 14.77
C TRP A 314 23.26 -11.53 15.79
N ARG A 315 21.97 -11.49 16.15
CA ARG A 315 21.45 -10.49 17.11
C ARG A 315 22.03 -10.71 18.50
N HIS A 316 22.17 -11.96 18.93
CA HIS A 316 22.82 -12.31 20.19
C HIS A 316 24.29 -11.85 20.20
N GLU A 317 25.02 -12.04 19.11
CA GLU A 317 26.40 -11.56 19.00
C GLU A 317 26.50 -10.03 19.07
N GLN A 318 25.55 -9.29 18.49
CA GLN A 318 25.53 -7.83 18.62
C GLN A 318 25.36 -7.37 20.07
N LEU A 319 24.56 -8.08 20.86
CA LEU A 319 24.39 -7.78 22.29
C LEU A 319 25.69 -7.98 23.07
N LEU A 320 26.45 -9.05 22.77
CA LEU A 320 27.71 -9.35 23.46
C LEU A 320 28.84 -8.35 23.14
N ARG A 321 28.68 -7.55 22.08
CA ARG A 321 29.64 -6.54 21.64
C ARG A 321 29.29 -5.12 22.09
N ALA A 322 28.08 -4.93 22.61
CA ALA A 322 27.56 -3.65 23.11
C ALA A 322 28.16 -3.35 24.48
#